data_AF-A0A0M2KDW0-F1
#
_entry.id   AF-A0A0M2KDW0-F1
#
_cell.length_a   1.000
_cell.length_b   1.000
_cell.length_c   1.000
_cell.angle_alpha   90.00
_cell.angle_beta   90.00
_cell.angle_gamma   90.00
#
_symmetry.space_group_name_H-M   'P 1'
#
loop_
_entity.id
_entity.type
_entity.pdbx_description
1 polymer ?
#
loop_
_entity_poly.entity_id
_entity_poly.type
_entity_poly.pdbx_seq_one_letter_code
_entity_poly.pdbx_strand_id
1 'polypeptide(L)'
;MAINGLLNDYGEALLAKEIASRGLQVVADTYYRHHKMVEKYNVVGSTPILAGGGEYPLQDGFGWASGVTRRLMTMYPDLVWTR
;
A
#
# COMPACT_ATOMS: atom_id res chain seq x y z
N MET A 1 -10.64 2.27 1.45
CA MET A 1 -11.74 2.90 2.20
C MET A 1 -11.28 4.13 2.95
N ALA A 2 -10.36 4.03 3.92
CA ALA A 2 -9.87 5.18 4.71
C ALA A 2 -9.42 6.39 3.87
N ILE A 3 -8.55 6.19 2.88
CA ILE A 3 -8.06 7.27 1.99
C ILE A 3 -9.22 7.99 1.29
N ASN A 4 -10.22 7.25 0.80
CA ASN A 4 -11.37 7.82 0.12
C ASN A 4 -12.28 8.59 1.08
N GLY A 5 -12.49 8.08 2.29
CA GLY A 5 -13.30 8.76 3.30
C GLY A 5 -12.64 10.05 3.78
N LEU A 6 -11.34 10.00 4.09
CA LEU A 6 -10.56 11.19 4.44
C LEU A 6 -10.68 12.27 3.35
N LEU A 7 -10.54 11.89 2.08
CA LEU A 7 -10.61 12.83 0.97
C LEU A 7 -12.01 13.42 0.76
N ASN A 8 -13.05 12.59 0.72
CA ASN A 8 -14.37 13.01 0.24
C ASN A 8 -15.37 13.34 1.36
N ASP A 9 -15.26 12.69 2.51
CA ASP A 9 -16.24 12.80 3.58
C ASP A 9 -15.77 13.77 4.68
N TYR A 10 -14.46 13.87 4.88
CA TYR A 10 -13.85 14.66 5.97
C TYR A 10 -12.98 15.84 5.50
N GLY A 11 -12.66 15.94 4.20
CA GLY A 11 -11.82 17.02 3.65
C GLY A 11 -10.33 16.94 4.03
N GLU A 12 -9.88 15.83 4.60
CA GLU A 12 -8.53 15.57 5.09
C GLU A 12 -7.58 15.11 3.96
N ALA A 13 -7.46 15.92 2.91
CA ALA A 13 -6.74 15.57 1.69
C ALA A 13 -5.25 15.29 1.90
N LEU A 14 -4.59 16.04 2.80
CA LEU A 14 -3.17 15.86 3.11
C LEU A 14 -2.92 14.53 3.81
N LEU A 15 -3.72 14.20 4.83
CA LEU A 15 -3.62 12.93 5.54
C LEU A 15 -3.94 11.75 4.63
N ALA A 16 -4.95 11.87 3.77
CA ALA A 16 -5.28 10.87 2.76
C ALA A 16 -4.07 10.58 1.85
N LYS A 17 -3.40 11.63 1.37
CA LYS A 17 -2.21 11.53 0.51
C LYS A 17 -1.01 10.94 1.26
N GLU A 18 -0.80 11.30 2.51
CA GLU A 18 0.28 10.75 3.35
C GLU A 18 0.12 9.23 3.54
N ILE A 19 -1.09 8.78 3.86
CA ILE A 19 -1.39 7.35 4.00
C ILE A 19 -1.20 6.62 2.66
N ALA A 20 -1.67 7.20 1.55
CA ALA A 20 -1.48 6.64 0.22
C ALA A 20 0.02 6.50 -0.13
N SER A 21 0.81 7.54 0.13
CA SER A 21 2.25 7.55 -0.12
C SER A 21 2.97 6.45 0.65
N ARG A 22 2.73 6.35 1.97
CA ARG A 22 3.35 5.31 2.79
C ARG A 22 2.92 3.90 2.37
N GLY A 23 1.64 3.72 2.06
CA GLY A 23 1.11 2.45 1.57
C GLY A 23 1.77 2.02 0.26
N LEU A 24 1.87 2.92 -0.72
CA LEU A 24 2.54 2.65 -2.00
C LEU A 24 4.03 2.35 -1.80
N GLN A 25 4.71 3.05 -0.88
CA GLN A 25 6.11 2.79 -0.57
C GLN A 25 6.34 1.37 -0.04
N VAL A 26 5.52 0.93 0.92
CA VAL A 26 5.62 -0.43 1.48
C VAL A 26 5.38 -1.51 0.41
N VAL A 27 4.41 -1.30 -0.48
CA VAL A 27 4.16 -2.20 -1.60
C VAL A 27 5.35 -2.23 -2.57
N ALA A 28 5.86 -1.06 -2.95
CA ALA A 28 6.99 -0.94 -3.85
C ALA A 28 8.24 -1.62 -3.27
N ASP A 29 8.58 -1.36 -2.02
CA ASP A 29 9.76 -1.93 -1.38
C ASP A 29 9.65 -3.45 -1.23
N THR A 30 8.45 -3.97 -0.92
CA THR A 30 8.19 -5.42 -0.90
C THR A 30 8.37 -6.02 -2.29
N TYR A 31 7.83 -5.37 -3.32
CA TYR A 31 7.95 -5.83 -4.71
C TYR A 31 9.40 -5.80 -5.20
N TYR A 32 10.15 -4.73 -4.92
CA TYR A 32 11.57 -4.64 -5.29
C TYR A 32 12.42 -5.72 -4.63
N ARG A 33 12.09 -6.09 -3.38
CA ARG A 33 12.90 -7.01 -2.59
C ARG A 33 12.53 -8.48 -2.81
N HIS A 34 11.26 -8.77 -3.08
CA HIS A 34 10.74 -10.13 -3.17
C HIS A 34 10.14 -10.49 -4.54
N HIS A 35 10.05 -9.53 -5.47
CA HIS A 35 9.48 -9.67 -6.82
C HIS A 35 8.03 -10.17 -6.83
N LYS A 36 7.25 -9.80 -5.81
CA LYS A 36 5.84 -10.18 -5.67
C LYS A 36 5.03 -9.17 -4.89
N MET A 37 3.72 -9.20 -5.15
CA MET A 37 2.73 -8.58 -4.28
C MET A 37 2.10 -9.66 -3.40
N VAL A 38 1.76 -9.28 -2.18
CA VAL A 38 1.26 -10.20 -1.16
C VAL A 38 -0.09 -9.74 -0.61
N GLU A 39 -0.81 -10.65 0.04
CA GLU A 39 -2.12 -10.40 0.65
C GLU A 39 -2.12 -9.22 1.65
N LYS A 40 -1.08 -9.15 2.49
CA LYS A 40 -0.94 -8.18 3.58
C LYS A 40 0.52 -7.75 3.75
N TYR A 41 0.71 -6.55 4.28
CA TYR A 41 2.04 -5.93 4.43
C TYR A 41 2.29 -5.54 5.88
N ASN A 42 3.54 -5.63 6.32
CA ASN A 42 3.93 -5.09 7.62
C ASN A 42 4.13 -3.58 7.48
N VAL A 43 3.41 -2.81 8.27
CA VAL A 43 3.45 -1.33 8.27
C VAL A 43 4.21 -0.75 9.46
N VAL A 44 4.80 -1.60 10.29
CA VAL A 44 5.55 -1.21 11.49
C VAL A 44 7.05 -1.21 11.20
N GLY A 45 7.71 -0.13 11.61
CA GLY A 45 9.15 0.05 11.42
C GLY A 45 9.51 0.52 10.01
N SER A 46 10.79 0.71 9.77
CA SER A 46 11.35 1.21 8.51
C SER A 46 11.89 0.10 7.60
N THR A 47 11.96 -1.14 8.10
CA THR A 47 12.50 -2.28 7.33
C THR A 47 11.36 -3.05 6.67
N PRO A 48 11.33 -3.17 5.33
CA PRO A 48 10.38 -4.01 4.63
C PRO A 48 10.62 -5.48 4.95
N ILE A 49 9.79 -6.02 5.84
CA ILE A 49 9.71 -7.44 6.16
C ILE A 49 8.34 -7.97 5.75
N LEU A 50 8.30 -9.22 5.28
CA LEU A 50 7.03 -9.87 4.95
C LEU A 50 6.14 -9.96 6.18
N ALA A 51 4.85 -9.67 6.00
CA ALA A 51 3.87 -9.85 7.05
C ALA A 51 3.67 -11.34 7.34
N GLY A 52 3.47 -11.68 8.61
CA GLY A 52 3.23 -13.05 9.05
C GLY A 52 2.00 -13.18 9.95
N GLY A 53 1.89 -14.33 10.61
CA GLY A 53 0.85 -14.64 11.60
C GLY A 53 -0.50 -15.04 11.00
N GLY A 54 -1.32 -15.69 11.82
CA GLY A 54 -2.60 -16.29 11.43
C GLY A 54 -2.49 -17.80 11.23
N GLU A 55 -3.55 -18.40 10.70
CA GLU A 55 -3.67 -19.85 10.53
C GLU A 55 -2.91 -20.40 9.31
N TYR A 56 -2.62 -19.53 8.32
CA TYR A 56 -2.01 -19.94 7.05
C TYR A 56 -0.84 -19.03 6.65
N PRO A 57 0.09 -19.54 5.80
CA PRO A 57 1.17 -18.74 5.25
C PRO A 57 0.67 -17.54 4.44
N LEU A 58 1.53 -16.51 4.35
CA LEU A 58 1.28 -15.34 3.52
C LEU A 58 1.12 -15.74 2.05
N GLN A 59 0.05 -15.26 1.42
CA GLN A 59 -0.25 -15.59 0.02
C GLN A 59 0.36 -14.59 -0.96
N ASP A 60 0.86 -15.12 -2.06
CA ASP A 60 1.42 -14.38 -3.18
C ASP A 60 0.33 -14.12 -4.23
N GLY A 61 0.33 -12.92 -4.80
CA GLY A 61 -0.61 -12.55 -5.86
C GLY A 61 -2.05 -12.44 -5.35
N PHE A 62 -2.39 -11.31 -4.72
CA PHE A 62 -3.71 -11.08 -4.17
C PHE A 62 -4.48 -9.98 -4.92
N GLY A 63 -5.67 -10.31 -5.45
CA GLY A 63 -6.42 -9.44 -6.35
C GLY A 63 -6.76 -8.05 -5.79
N TRP A 64 -7.16 -7.98 -4.51
CA TRP A 64 -7.42 -6.67 -3.88
C TRP A 64 -6.15 -5.84 -3.72
N ALA A 65 -4.99 -6.45 -3.49
CA ALA A 65 -3.75 -5.72 -3.23
C ALA A 65 -3.34 -5.01 -4.52
N SER A 66 -3.34 -5.74 -5.63
CA SER A 66 -3.11 -5.20 -6.96
C SER A 66 -4.14 -4.13 -7.34
N GLY A 67 -5.42 -4.38 -7.05
CA GLY A 67 -6.52 -3.44 -7.35
C GLY A 67 -6.39 -2.11 -6.59
N VAL A 68 -6.12 -2.16 -5.28
CA VAL A 68 -5.93 -0.98 -4.44
C VAL A 68 -4.68 -0.23 -4.86
N THR A 69 -3.54 -0.91 -5.06
CA THR A 69 -2.31 -0.28 -5.53
C THR A 69 -2.53 0.46 -6.84
N ARG A 70 -3.12 -0.19 -7.85
CA ARG A 70 -3.41 0.44 -9.14
C ARG A 70 -4.31 1.67 -8.99
N ARG A 71 -5.37 1.58 -8.16
CA ARG A 71 -6.28 2.71 -7.92
C ARG A 71 -5.54 3.90 -7.28
N LEU A 72 -4.67 3.64 -6.31
CA LEU A 72 -3.88 4.69 -5.66
C LEU A 72 -2.86 5.33 -6.61
N MET A 73 -2.19 4.55 -7.45
CA MET A 73 -1.29 5.08 -8.49
C MET A 73 -2.02 5.98 -9.49
N THR A 74 -3.27 5.63 -9.85
CA THR A 74 -4.10 6.49 -10.71
C THR A 74 -4.58 7.75 -9.99
N MET A 75 -4.88 7.68 -8.70
CA MET A 75 -5.34 8.82 -7.91
C MET A 75 -4.21 9.80 -7.59
N TYR A 76 -2.99 9.29 -7.37
CA TYR A 76 -1.81 10.05 -6.98
C TYR A 76 -0.63 9.73 -7.92
N PRO A 77 -0.70 10.15 -9.19
CA PRO A 77 0.34 9.83 -10.18
C PRO A 77 1.70 10.44 -9.85
N ASP A 78 1.73 11.52 -9.07
CA ASP A 78 2.95 12.17 -8.59
C ASP A 78 3.74 11.33 -7.58
N LEU A 79 3.09 10.38 -6.90
CA LEU A 79 3.74 9.48 -5.93
C LEU A 79 4.44 8.27 -6.59
N VAL A 80 4.23 8.03 -7.88
CA VAL A 80 4.74 6.83 -8.58
C VAL A 80 6.19 6.99 -9.04
N TRP A 81 6.65 8.23 -9.20
CA TRP A 81 7.93 8.55 -9.87
C TRP A 81 8.95 9.22 -8.95
N THR A 82 8.59 9.55 -7.72
CA THR A 82 9.53 10.09 -6.73
C THR A 82 10.39 8.97 -6.15
N ARG A 83 11.58 8.79 -6.72
CA ARG A 83 12.76 8.21 -6.05
C ARG A 83 13.95 9.12 -6.29
#